data_AF-A0A967LA68-F1
#
_entry.id   AF-A0A967LA68-F1
#
_cell.length_a   1.000
_cell.length_b   1.000
_cell.length_c   1.000
_cell.angle_alpha   90.00
_cell.angle_beta   90.00
_cell.angle_gamma   90.00
#
_symmetry.space_group_name_H-M   'P 1'
#
loop_
_entity.id
_entity.type
_entity.pdbx_description
1 polymer ?
#
loop_
_entity_poly.entity_id
_entity_poly.type
_entity_poly.pdbx_seq_one_letter_code
_entity_poly.pdbx_strand_id
1 'polypeptide(L)'
;KVSADNGIDVALLDGIPPQTVDFVPLRPGVYYLAAENWDGVDGNLNPGNTNFDVTLTVLEAIDLDFTIDLGPIAAAGSPLELDTFGSGYNTELAIYDLFGTFLSENDDAGGGQQSAIVLPDGLAAGTYYAVIAGHDTSFGPVFDISGEGEV
;
A
#
# COMPACT_ATOMS: atom_id res chain seq x y z
N LYS A 1 3.52 -3.95 27.51
CA LYS A 1 4.09 -4.62 26.31
C LYS A 1 2.91 -5.14 25.48
N VAL A 2 2.52 -4.37 24.46
CA VAL A 2 1.50 -4.75 23.47
C VAL A 2 2.17 -4.52 22.13
N SER A 3 2.27 -5.56 21.30
CA SER A 3 2.72 -5.45 19.90
C SER A 3 1.53 -5.10 19.04
N ALA A 4 1.70 -4.14 18.13
CA ALA A 4 0.79 -3.92 17.00
C ALA A 4 1.50 -4.46 15.75
N ASP A 5 0.80 -5.29 14.98
CA ASP A 5 1.39 -6.05 13.86
C ASP A 5 1.53 -5.23 12.57
N ASN A 6 0.91 -4.04 12.45
CA ASN A 6 1.06 -3.18 11.27
C ASN A 6 1.22 -1.70 11.67
N GLY A 7 2.40 -1.13 11.41
CA GLY A 7 2.67 0.31 11.45
C GLY A 7 2.91 0.90 12.85
N ILE A 8 4.10 0.68 13.40
CA ILE A 8 4.60 1.49 14.53
C ILE A 8 5.70 2.38 13.96
N ASP A 9 5.35 3.62 13.59
CA ASP A 9 6.35 4.65 13.33
C ASP A 9 6.72 5.31 14.67
N VAL A 10 8.03 5.36 14.96
CA VAL A 10 8.59 5.95 16.18
C VAL A 10 9.51 7.09 15.79
N ALA A 11 9.33 8.24 16.42
CA ALA A 11 10.27 9.35 16.37
C ALA A 11 10.80 9.65 17.76
N LEU A 12 12.12 9.68 17.91
CA LEU A 12 12.80 10.14 19.12
C LEU A 12 13.11 11.63 18.95
N LEU A 13 12.32 12.48 19.63
CA LEU A 13 12.44 13.93 19.58
C LEU A 13 13.14 14.41 20.87
N ASP A 14 14.45 14.20 20.96
CA ASP A 14 15.29 14.51 22.14
C ASP A 14 16.16 15.77 21.99
N GLY A 15 15.87 16.60 20.98
CA GLY A 15 16.65 17.79 20.62
C GLY A 15 16.03 19.11 21.08
N ILE A 16 16.37 20.21 20.38
CA ILE A 16 15.87 21.55 20.71
C ILE A 16 14.47 21.76 20.09
N PRO A 17 13.42 22.10 20.87
CA PRO A 17 12.08 22.36 20.35
C PRO A 17 11.97 23.64 19.50
N PRO A 18 11.06 23.71 18.51
CA PRO A 18 10.17 22.62 18.08
C PRO A 18 10.92 21.60 17.21
N GLN A 19 10.53 20.32 17.31
CA GLN A 19 11.01 19.26 16.44
C GLN A 19 9.86 18.70 15.61
N THR A 20 10.15 18.38 14.35
CA THR A 20 9.17 17.87 13.37
C THR A 20 9.72 16.60 12.74
N VAL A 21 8.84 15.64 12.54
CA VAL A 21 9.10 14.42 11.77
C VAL A 21 7.97 14.26 10.76
N ASP A 22 8.31 13.85 9.55
CA ASP A 22 7.35 13.45 8.53
C ASP A 22 7.27 11.92 8.52
N PHE A 23 6.05 11.39 8.56
CA PHE A 23 5.81 9.96 8.45
C PHE A 23 5.42 9.59 7.02
N VAL A 24 5.63 8.32 6.66
CA VAL A 24 5.25 7.74 5.36
C VAL A 24 3.71 7.75 5.22
N PRO A 25 3.14 7.78 3.99
CA PRO A 25 1.69 7.69 3.80
C PRO A 25 1.04 6.58 4.64
N LEU A 26 0.08 6.98 5.47
CA LEU A 26 -0.69 6.08 6.32
C LEU A 26 -1.82 5.43 5.51
N ARG A 27 -2.03 4.12 5.67
CA ARG A 27 -3.18 3.40 5.11
C ARG A 27 -4.44 3.70 5.93
N PRO A 28 -5.66 3.46 5.40
CA PRO A 28 -6.87 3.55 6.21
C PRO A 28 -6.81 2.64 7.45
N GLY A 29 -7.02 3.20 8.64
CA GLY A 29 -6.89 2.43 9.87
C GLY A 29 -7.01 3.26 11.14
N VAL A 30 -6.90 2.59 12.29
CA VAL A 30 -6.85 3.23 13.62
C VAL A 30 -5.40 3.28 14.08
N TYR A 31 -4.90 4.49 14.29
CA TYR A 31 -3.54 4.74 14.76
C TYR A 31 -3.54 5.22 16.20
N TYR A 32 -2.51 4.84 16.96
CA TYR A 32 -2.32 5.25 18.34
C TYR A 32 -1.05 6.09 18.44
N LEU A 33 -1.18 7.31 18.97
CA LEU A 33 -0.05 8.14 19.34
C LEU A 33 0.36 7.83 20.78
N ALA A 34 1.63 7.49 20.99
CA ALA A 34 2.23 7.39 22.31
C ALA A 34 3.37 8.40 22.42
N ALA A 35 3.34 9.23 23.47
CA ALA A 35 4.43 10.10 23.86
C ALA A 35 4.92 9.66 25.23
N GLU A 36 6.24 9.51 25.38
CA GLU A 36 6.87 9.23 26.67
C GLU A 36 7.87 10.33 27.02
N ASN A 37 8.02 10.57 28.32
CA ASN A 37 9.08 11.39 28.87
C ASN A 37 10.15 10.47 29.49
N TRP A 38 11.42 10.79 29.28
CA TRP A 38 12.50 10.11 29.99
C TRP A 38 12.62 10.67 31.42
N ASP A 39 12.33 9.83 32.42
CA ASP A 39 12.38 10.19 33.85
C ASP A 39 13.80 10.21 34.45
N GLY A 40 14.84 10.14 33.63
CA GLY A 40 16.22 10.06 34.13
C GLY A 40 16.58 8.68 34.70
N VAL A 41 17.83 8.54 35.13
CA VAL A 41 18.37 7.27 35.67
C VAL A 41 17.89 7.03 37.12
N ASP A 42 17.40 8.05 37.81
CA ASP A 42 17.03 8.02 39.22
C ASP A 42 15.54 7.74 39.48
N GLY A 43 14.69 7.70 38.43
CA GLY A 43 13.30 7.26 38.50
C GLY A 43 12.38 8.18 39.32
N ASN A 44 12.82 9.40 39.63
CA ASN A 44 12.02 10.37 40.37
C ASN A 44 11.26 11.30 39.41
N LEU A 45 9.94 11.35 39.55
CA LEU A 45 9.08 12.27 38.81
C LEU A 45 9.43 13.73 39.17
N ASN A 46 10.10 14.44 38.25
CA ASN A 46 10.30 15.89 38.37
C ASN A 46 9.11 16.62 37.72
N PRO A 47 8.29 17.37 38.49
CA PRO A 47 7.04 17.99 38.02
C PRO A 47 7.21 19.15 37.02
N GLY A 48 8.42 19.35 36.48
CA GLY A 48 8.74 20.37 35.46
C GLY A 48 8.76 19.87 34.01
N ASN A 49 8.59 18.56 33.76
CA ASN A 49 8.89 17.94 32.45
C ASN A 49 7.65 17.35 31.72
N THR A 50 6.43 17.76 32.05
CA THR A 50 5.24 16.93 31.79
C THR A 50 4.27 17.42 30.71
N ASN A 51 4.56 18.52 30.01
CA ASN A 51 3.65 19.05 29.00
C ASN A 51 4.24 18.86 27.59
N PHE A 52 3.55 18.06 26.78
CA PHE A 52 3.82 17.89 25.35
C PHE A 52 2.76 18.64 24.54
N ASP A 53 3.20 19.58 23.70
CA ASP A 53 2.35 20.15 22.67
C ASP A 53 2.60 19.40 21.36
N VAL A 54 1.67 18.51 21.00
CA VAL A 54 1.75 17.75 19.75
C VAL A 54 0.80 18.37 18.73
N THR A 55 1.35 18.80 17.59
CA THR A 55 0.55 19.16 16.42
C THR A 55 0.64 18.01 15.41
N LEU A 56 -0.48 17.32 15.18
CA LEU A 56 -0.61 16.37 14.09
C LEU A 56 -1.26 17.09 12.89
N THR A 57 -0.49 17.22 11.82
CA THR A 57 -1.04 17.65 10.52
C THR A 57 -1.33 16.40 9.71
N VAL A 58 -2.58 15.98 9.68
CA VAL A 58 -3.04 14.99 8.71
C VAL A 58 -3.30 15.74 7.42
N LEU A 59 -2.38 15.61 6.46
CA LEU A 59 -2.69 15.97 5.09
C LEU A 59 -3.79 15.01 4.61
N GLU A 60 -4.78 15.51 3.88
CA GLU A 60 -5.70 14.61 3.19
C GLU A 60 -4.85 13.59 2.45
N ALA A 61 -5.12 12.31 2.70
CA ALA A 61 -4.67 11.29 1.77
C ALA A 61 -5.14 11.80 0.41
N ILE A 62 -4.20 12.02 -0.50
CA ILE A 62 -4.60 12.17 -1.88
C ILE A 62 -5.23 10.82 -2.17
N ASP A 63 -6.56 10.80 -2.21
CA ASP A 63 -7.33 9.66 -2.68
C ASP A 63 -7.03 9.59 -4.16
N LEU A 64 -5.85 9.07 -4.45
CA LEU A 64 -5.54 8.56 -5.75
C LEU A 64 -6.33 7.26 -5.78
N ASP A 65 -7.64 7.40 -6.00
CA ASP A 65 -8.45 6.30 -6.47
C ASP A 65 -7.97 6.06 -7.91
N PHE A 66 -6.84 5.36 -8.05
CA PHE A 66 -6.32 4.92 -9.34
C PHE A 66 -7.22 3.85 -9.97
N THR A 67 -8.30 3.47 -9.27
CA THR A 67 -9.25 2.47 -9.73
C THR A 67 -10.18 3.09 -10.76
N ILE A 68 -9.85 2.86 -12.02
CA ILE A 68 -10.74 3.19 -13.13
C ILE A 68 -11.77 2.08 -13.24
N ASP A 69 -13.05 2.39 -13.01
CA ASP A 69 -14.14 1.48 -13.35
C ASP A 69 -14.25 1.35 -14.88
N LEU A 70 -13.84 0.19 -15.40
CA LEU A 70 -13.93 -0.14 -16.82
C LEU A 70 -15.35 -0.59 -17.23
N GLY A 71 -16.25 -0.78 -16.26
CA GLY A 71 -17.55 -1.39 -16.48
C GLY A 71 -17.45 -2.85 -16.94
N PRO A 72 -18.50 -3.40 -17.58
CA PRO A 72 -18.46 -4.74 -18.14
C PRO A 72 -17.49 -4.83 -19.32
N ILE A 73 -16.35 -5.49 -19.11
CA ILE A 73 -15.32 -5.68 -20.15
C ILE A 73 -15.52 -6.95 -20.98
N ALA A 74 -16.22 -7.96 -20.44
CA ALA A 74 -16.49 -9.23 -21.12
C ALA A 74 -17.75 -9.91 -20.55
N ALA A 75 -18.31 -10.88 -21.29
CA ALA A 75 -19.33 -11.77 -20.76
C ALA A 75 -18.69 -12.92 -19.96
N ALA A 76 -19.39 -13.42 -18.95
CA ALA A 76 -18.90 -14.53 -18.12
C ALA A 76 -18.49 -15.75 -18.96
N GLY A 77 -17.32 -16.30 -18.66
CA GLY A 77 -16.73 -17.44 -19.36
C GLY A 77 -16.28 -17.15 -20.80
N SER A 78 -16.27 -15.88 -21.23
CA SER A 78 -15.72 -15.49 -22.53
C SER A 78 -14.22 -15.24 -22.41
N PRO A 79 -13.41 -15.61 -23.42
CA PRO A 79 -11.98 -15.34 -23.42
C PRO A 79 -11.69 -13.86 -23.13
N LEU A 80 -10.72 -13.62 -22.25
CA LEU A 80 -10.26 -12.29 -21.87
C LEU A 80 -8.75 -12.23 -21.93
N GLU A 81 -8.22 -11.13 -22.46
CA GLU A 81 -6.81 -10.80 -22.44
C GLU A 81 -6.66 -9.38 -21.91
N LEU A 82 -5.70 -9.20 -21.00
CA LEU A 82 -5.30 -7.92 -20.45
C LEU A 82 -3.79 -7.81 -20.61
N ASP A 83 -3.33 -6.73 -21.23
CA ASP A 83 -1.93 -6.49 -21.48
C ASP A 83 -1.55 -5.03 -21.24
N THR A 84 -0.25 -4.80 -21.02
CA THR A 84 0.35 -3.47 -20.87
C THR A 84 1.22 -3.10 -22.07
N PHE A 85 1.01 -3.75 -23.22
CA PHE A 85 1.81 -3.51 -24.42
C PHE A 85 1.64 -2.10 -24.95
N GLY A 86 2.64 -1.64 -25.71
CA GLY A 86 2.68 -0.29 -26.27
C GLY A 86 3.26 0.76 -25.32
N SER A 87 3.58 0.40 -24.07
CA SER A 87 4.42 1.20 -23.19
C SER A 87 5.90 0.77 -23.31
N GLY A 88 6.81 1.67 -22.93
CA GLY A 88 8.24 1.33 -22.76
C GLY A 88 8.61 0.98 -21.31
N TYR A 89 7.60 0.90 -20.44
CA TYR A 89 7.76 0.62 -19.01
C TYR A 89 7.88 -0.87 -18.77
N ASN A 90 8.69 -1.24 -17.78
CA ASN A 90 8.74 -2.60 -17.25
C ASN A 90 7.59 -2.75 -16.24
N THR A 91 6.63 -3.62 -16.54
CA THR A 91 5.38 -3.70 -15.78
C THR A 91 5.23 -5.06 -15.12
N GLU A 92 4.37 -5.11 -14.11
CA GLU A 92 3.81 -6.34 -13.59
C GLU A 92 2.30 -6.18 -13.46
N LEU A 93 1.55 -7.23 -13.75
CA LEU A 93 0.09 -7.23 -13.79
C LEU A 93 -0.44 -8.36 -12.91
N ALA A 94 -1.43 -8.08 -12.06
CA ALA A 94 -2.13 -9.07 -11.25
C ALA A 94 -3.66 -8.93 -11.35
N ILE A 95 -4.37 -10.05 -11.24
CA ILE A 95 -5.84 -10.10 -11.19
C ILE A 95 -6.31 -10.61 -9.83
N TYR A 96 -7.28 -9.91 -9.27
CA TYR A 96 -7.98 -10.25 -8.03
C TYR A 96 -9.49 -10.37 -8.25
N ASP A 97 -10.17 -11.19 -7.44
CA ASP A 97 -11.62 -11.09 -7.30
C ASP A 97 -12.04 -9.95 -6.34
N LEU A 98 -13.36 -9.75 -6.19
CA LEU A 98 -13.94 -8.73 -5.31
C LEU A 98 -13.47 -8.81 -3.85
N PHE A 99 -13.05 -9.98 -3.37
CA PHE A 99 -12.63 -10.21 -1.99
C PHE A 99 -11.12 -10.06 -1.81
N GLY A 100 -10.39 -9.69 -2.86
CA GLY A 100 -8.93 -9.64 -2.86
C GLY A 100 -8.29 -11.02 -2.91
N THR A 101 -9.01 -12.04 -3.39
CA THR A 101 -8.40 -13.34 -3.69
C THR A 101 -7.52 -13.17 -4.92
N PHE A 102 -6.22 -13.43 -4.78
CA PHE A 102 -5.26 -13.45 -5.88
C PHE A 102 -5.60 -14.58 -6.86
N LEU A 103 -5.70 -14.26 -8.16
CA LEU A 103 -6.08 -15.22 -9.20
C LEU A 103 -4.91 -15.54 -10.15
N SER A 104 -4.18 -14.52 -10.60
CA SER A 104 -3.10 -14.66 -11.56
C SER A 104 -2.22 -13.42 -11.56
N GLU A 105 -0.96 -13.59 -11.94
CA GLU A 105 -0.03 -12.49 -12.23
C GLU A 105 0.85 -12.80 -13.44
N ASN A 106 1.47 -11.78 -14.01
CA ASN A 106 2.55 -11.89 -14.97
C ASN A 106 3.43 -10.63 -14.93
N ASP A 107 4.74 -10.82 -15.08
CA ASP A 107 5.77 -9.77 -15.16
C ASP A 107 6.13 -9.53 -16.63
N ASP A 108 6.56 -10.56 -17.35
CA ASP A 108 7.02 -10.47 -18.74
C ASP A 108 6.16 -11.28 -19.71
N ALA A 109 5.83 -10.66 -20.86
CA ALA A 109 5.09 -11.25 -21.96
C ALA A 109 5.57 -10.74 -23.33
N GLY A 110 5.20 -11.45 -24.39
CA GLY A 110 5.49 -11.05 -25.78
C GLY A 110 6.98 -10.98 -26.15
N GLY A 111 7.87 -11.47 -25.28
CA GLY A 111 9.33 -11.33 -25.43
C GLY A 111 9.89 -9.97 -25.01
N GLY A 112 9.10 -9.16 -24.29
CA GLY A 112 9.48 -7.87 -23.73
C GLY A 112 9.34 -7.85 -22.20
N GLN A 113 9.36 -6.63 -21.64
CA GLN A 113 9.26 -6.33 -20.20
C GLN A 113 7.84 -5.90 -19.80
N GLN A 114 6.87 -6.09 -20.69
CA GLN A 114 5.47 -5.75 -20.46
C GLN A 114 4.71 -7.03 -20.16
N SER A 115 3.68 -6.92 -19.36
CA SER A 115 2.93 -8.06 -18.85
C SER A 115 1.68 -8.33 -19.69
N ALA A 116 1.26 -9.59 -19.72
CA ALA A 116 -0.03 -9.99 -20.24
C ALA A 116 -0.61 -11.19 -19.48
N ILE A 117 -1.92 -11.13 -19.21
CA ILE A 117 -2.68 -12.24 -18.66
C ILE A 117 -3.74 -12.66 -19.67
N VAL A 118 -3.63 -13.91 -20.14
CA VAL A 118 -4.56 -14.52 -21.07
C VAL A 118 -5.41 -15.54 -20.31
N LEU A 119 -6.73 -15.36 -20.36
CA LEU A 119 -7.73 -16.22 -19.72
C LEU A 119 -8.64 -16.81 -20.81
N PRO A 120 -8.25 -17.94 -21.45
CA PRO A 120 -8.99 -18.52 -22.59
C PRO A 120 -10.41 -18.93 -22.24
N ASP A 121 -10.62 -19.41 -21.02
CA ASP A 121 -11.94 -19.81 -20.51
C ASP A 121 -12.68 -18.65 -19.82
N GLY A 122 -12.09 -17.46 -19.81
CA GLY A 122 -12.62 -16.28 -19.15
C GLY A 122 -12.70 -16.38 -17.63
N LEU A 123 -13.52 -15.50 -17.06
CA LEU A 123 -13.83 -15.47 -15.63
C LEU A 123 -15.32 -15.70 -15.40
N ALA A 124 -15.68 -16.23 -14.23
CA ALA A 124 -17.08 -16.29 -13.81
C ALA A 124 -17.67 -14.88 -13.68
N ALA A 125 -19.00 -14.75 -13.75
CA ALA A 125 -19.65 -13.46 -13.53
C ALA A 125 -19.27 -12.89 -12.15
N GLY A 126 -18.77 -11.66 -12.11
CA GLY A 126 -18.31 -11.03 -10.88
C GLY A 126 -17.59 -9.72 -11.14
N THR A 127 -17.15 -9.09 -10.05
CA THR A 127 -16.26 -7.93 -10.07
C THR A 127 -14.84 -8.42 -9.83
N TYR A 128 -13.91 -7.91 -10.63
CA TYR A 128 -12.50 -8.23 -10.57
C TYR A 128 -11.69 -6.94 -10.64
N TYR A 129 -10.48 -7.00 -10.11
CA TYR A 129 -9.53 -5.91 -10.14
C TYR A 129 -8.30 -6.35 -10.91
N ALA A 130 -7.89 -5.53 -11.87
CA ALA A 130 -6.58 -5.64 -12.50
C ALA A 130 -5.67 -4.59 -11.87
N VAL A 131 -4.55 -5.04 -11.31
CA VAL A 131 -3.54 -4.18 -10.68
C VAL A 131 -2.32 -4.17 -11.57
N ILE A 132 -1.91 -2.99 -12.02
CA ILE A 132 -0.70 -2.78 -12.81
C ILE A 132 0.31 -2.05 -11.91
N ALA A 133 1.53 -2.57 -11.85
CA ALA A 133 2.65 -1.97 -11.14
C ALA A 133 3.90 -1.92 -12.05
N GLY A 134 4.92 -1.18 -11.61
CA GLY A 134 6.27 -1.29 -12.18
C GLY A 134 7.01 -2.47 -11.58
N HIS A 135 8.02 -2.97 -12.29
CA HIS A 135 8.80 -4.13 -11.87
C HIS A 135 9.47 -3.98 -10.49
N ASP A 136 9.63 -5.17 -9.89
CA ASP A 136 9.96 -5.59 -8.53
C ASP A 136 8.85 -5.31 -7.53
N THR A 137 7.61 -5.61 -7.96
CA THR A 137 6.41 -5.65 -7.14
C THR A 137 6.04 -7.11 -6.84
N SER A 138 5.55 -7.35 -5.63
CA SER A 138 5.05 -8.64 -5.17
C SER A 138 3.58 -8.51 -4.83
N PHE A 139 2.78 -9.42 -5.37
CA PHE A 139 1.33 -9.48 -5.18
C PHE A 139 0.96 -10.59 -4.19
N GLY A 140 0.09 -10.25 -3.24
CA GLY A 140 -0.33 -11.11 -2.14
C GLY A 140 -1.84 -11.00 -1.88
N PRO A 141 -2.40 -11.88 -1.04
CA PRO A 141 -3.84 -11.93 -0.80
C PRO A 141 -4.35 -10.64 -0.14
N VAL A 142 -5.65 -10.36 -0.30
CA VAL A 142 -6.32 -9.18 0.27
C VAL A 142 -5.71 -7.86 -0.26
N PHE A 143 -5.32 -7.86 -1.54
CA PHE A 143 -4.63 -6.74 -2.18
C PHE A 143 -3.33 -6.33 -1.47
N ASP A 144 -2.62 -7.29 -0.88
CA ASP A 144 -1.30 -7.03 -0.32
C ASP A 144 -0.32 -6.83 -1.47
N ILE A 145 0.16 -5.60 -1.61
CA ILE A 145 1.10 -5.20 -2.67
C ILE A 145 2.31 -4.62 -1.97
N SER A 146 3.48 -5.16 -2.27
CA SER A 146 4.77 -4.77 -1.70
C SER A 146 5.83 -4.72 -2.77
N GLY A 147 6.95 -4.03 -2.52
CA GLY A 147 8.01 -3.85 -3.51
C GLY A 147 8.33 -2.38 -3.75
N GLU A 148 9.42 -2.14 -4.48
CA GLU A 148 9.92 -0.79 -4.77
C GLU A 148 9.10 -0.12 -5.88
N GLY A 149 8.64 -0.92 -6.85
CA GLY A 149 8.04 -0.47 -8.11
C GLY A 149 8.99 0.41 -8.93
N GLU A 150 9.46 -0.06 -10.07
CA GLU A 150 10.25 0.79 -10.97
C GLU A 150 9.42 2.01 -11.43
N VAL A 151 10.01 3.22 -11.34
CA VAL A 151 9.35 4.52 -11.61
C VAL A 151 9.88 5.19 -12.87
#